data_AF-A0A7V9LMP0-F1
#
_entry.id   AF-A0A7V9LMP0-F1
#
_cell.length_a   1.000
_cell.length_b   1.000
_cell.length_c   1.000
_cell.angle_alpha   90.00
_cell.angle_beta   90.00
_cell.angle_gamma   90.00
#
_symmetry.space_group_name_H-M   'P 1'
#
loop_
_entity.id
_entity.type
_entity.pdbx_description
1 polymer ?
#
loop_
_entity_poly.entity_id
_entity_poly.type
_entity_poly.pdbx_seq_one_letter_code
_entity_poly.pdbx_strand_id
1 'polypeptide(L)'
;MHPLFEKHRSTLDGALDAIRTRGFWSAYPEMPSPKIYGESANDEGKAAALGHAGHQFELDQPGRIGWLASEHSPYGIPLEVEYPVCEPQALIDAALAAMPAWQKLGVEGRTGICLEALSRINKRSFEIAHAVMVTTGQG
;
A
#
# COMPACT_ATOMS: atom_id res chain seq x y z
N MET A 1 7.77 15.37 -19.50
CA MET A 1 7.10 14.08 -19.22
C MET A 1 7.67 13.50 -17.94
N HIS A 2 6.83 13.13 -16.98
CA HIS A 2 7.29 12.64 -15.67
C HIS A 2 7.90 11.22 -15.78
N PRO A 3 9.06 10.90 -15.18
CA PRO A 3 9.71 9.59 -15.37
C PRO A 3 8.85 8.39 -14.95
N LEU A 4 8.10 8.50 -13.84
CA LEU A 4 7.19 7.42 -13.41
C LEU A 4 5.99 7.26 -14.35
N PHE A 5 5.58 8.32 -15.05
CA PHE A 5 4.50 8.21 -16.02
C PHE A 5 4.97 7.37 -17.21
N GLU A 6 6.17 7.65 -17.71
CA GLU A 6 6.72 6.87 -18.83
C GLU A 6 6.99 5.41 -18.45
N LYS A 7 7.57 5.19 -17.27
CA LYS A 7 7.81 3.85 -16.73
C LYS A 7 6.55 2.97 -16.75
N HIS A 8 5.40 3.56 -16.45
CA HIS A 8 4.12 2.85 -16.31
C HIS A 8 3.16 3.07 -17.48
N ARG A 9 3.62 3.63 -18.60
CA ARG A 9 2.78 3.98 -19.75
C ARG A 9 2.05 2.76 -20.31
N SER A 10 2.73 1.61 -20.46
CA SER A 10 2.11 0.38 -20.97
C SER A 10 0.98 -0.14 -20.09
N THR A 11 1.13 -0.06 -18.76
CA THR A 11 0.08 -0.42 -17.80
C THR A 11 -1.11 0.54 -17.92
N LEU A 12 -0.85 1.84 -18.06
CA LEU A 12 -1.91 2.83 -18.26
C LEU A 12 -2.68 2.60 -19.55
N ASP A 13 -1.98 2.40 -20.68
CA ASP A 13 -2.59 2.17 -21.98
C ASP A 13 -3.44 0.89 -21.99
N GLY A 14 -2.95 -0.19 -21.36
CA GLY A 14 -3.71 -1.42 -21.17
C GLY A 14 -4.98 -1.21 -20.33
N ALA A 15 -4.88 -0.44 -19.24
CA ALA A 15 -6.05 -0.11 -18.42
C ALA A 15 -7.09 0.73 -19.19
N LEU A 16 -6.63 1.72 -19.97
CA LEU A 16 -7.50 2.57 -20.80
C LEU A 16 -8.22 1.76 -21.89
N ASP A 17 -7.54 0.79 -22.51
CA ASP A 17 -8.20 -0.10 -23.46
C ASP A 17 -9.20 -1.03 -22.76
N ALA A 18 -8.82 -1.62 -21.62
CA ALA A 18 -9.68 -2.53 -20.87
C ALA A 18 -10.98 -1.86 -20.39
N ILE A 19 -10.93 -0.61 -19.90
CA ILE A 19 -12.17 0.11 -19.51
C ILE A 19 -13.06 0.45 -20.71
N ARG A 20 -12.46 0.63 -21.90
CA ARG A 20 -13.17 0.95 -23.15
C ARG A 20 -13.82 -0.29 -23.76
N THR A 21 -13.10 -1.40 -23.81
CA THR A 21 -13.54 -2.64 -24.46
C THR A 21 -14.29 -3.57 -23.51
N ARG A 22 -14.05 -3.42 -22.20
CA ARG A 22 -14.58 -4.28 -21.12
C ARG A 22 -14.17 -5.76 -21.27
N GLY A 23 -13.08 -6.02 -22.00
CA GLY A 23 -12.47 -7.35 -22.07
C GLY A 23 -11.78 -7.75 -20.77
N PHE A 24 -11.46 -9.04 -20.62
CA PHE A 24 -10.68 -9.50 -19.48
C PHE A 24 -9.24 -8.99 -19.58
N TRP A 25 -8.82 -8.25 -18.55
CA TRP A 25 -7.45 -7.77 -18.39
C TRP A 25 -7.17 -7.52 -16.91
N SER A 26 -5.98 -7.90 -16.45
CA SER A 26 -5.46 -7.50 -15.13
C SER A 26 -3.97 -7.21 -15.25
N ALA A 27 -3.55 -6.05 -14.72
CA ALA A 27 -2.13 -5.71 -14.60
C ALA A 27 -1.40 -6.52 -13.52
N TYR A 28 -2.14 -7.06 -12.55
CA TYR A 28 -1.60 -7.71 -11.36
C TYR A 28 -2.18 -9.11 -11.22
N PRO A 29 -1.36 -10.17 -11.33
CA PRO A 29 -1.83 -11.55 -11.24
C PRO A 29 -2.44 -11.85 -9.86
N GLU A 30 -3.65 -12.40 -9.86
CA GLU A 30 -4.38 -12.79 -8.64
C GLU A 30 -3.81 -14.06 -7.99
N MET A 31 -3.26 -14.96 -8.81
CA MET A 31 -2.71 -16.22 -8.32
C MET A 31 -1.38 -15.96 -7.57
N PRO A 32 -1.23 -16.44 -6.32
CA PRO A 32 0.01 -16.32 -5.54
C PRO A 32 1.07 -17.31 -6.06
N SER A 33 1.53 -17.10 -7.31
CA SER A 33 2.47 -18.00 -7.99
C SER A 33 3.92 -17.66 -7.64
N PRO A 34 4.72 -18.66 -7.19
CA PRO A 34 6.16 -18.49 -7.01
C PRO A 34 6.89 -17.99 -8.26
N LYS A 35 6.38 -18.32 -9.46
CA LYS A 35 6.95 -17.86 -10.73
C LYS A 35 6.85 -16.34 -10.92
N ILE A 36 5.89 -15.69 -10.27
CA ILE A 36 5.58 -14.27 -10.44
C ILE A 36 6.20 -13.48 -9.30
N TYR A 37 6.06 -13.97 -8.08
CA TYR A 37 6.43 -13.24 -6.87
C TYR A 37 7.77 -13.69 -6.27
N GLY A 38 8.31 -14.84 -6.68
CA GLY A 38 9.51 -15.45 -6.11
C GLY A 38 9.18 -16.62 -5.19
N GLU A 39 10.10 -17.58 -5.08
CA GLU A 39 9.89 -18.81 -4.29
C GLU A 39 9.75 -18.53 -2.79
N SER A 40 10.47 -17.55 -2.27
CA SER A 40 10.46 -17.17 -0.84
C SER A 40 9.38 -16.14 -0.48
N ALA A 41 8.64 -15.61 -1.46
CA ALA A 41 7.79 -14.43 -1.26
C ALA A 41 6.66 -14.64 -0.24
N ASN A 42 6.13 -15.86 -0.13
CA ASN A 42 5.12 -16.18 0.86
C ASN A 42 5.69 -16.14 2.29
N ASP A 43 6.84 -16.78 2.51
CA ASP A 43 7.47 -16.85 3.82
C ASP A 43 8.02 -15.47 4.24
N GLU A 44 8.63 -14.75 3.30
CA GLU A 44 9.08 -13.35 3.51
C GLU A 44 7.92 -12.42 3.82
N GLY A 45 6.81 -12.53 3.08
CA GLY A 45 5.61 -11.73 3.32
C GLY A 45 4.99 -12.02 4.69
N LYS A 46 4.92 -13.30 5.08
CA LYS A 46 4.47 -13.70 6.42
C LYS A 46 5.36 -13.13 7.51
N ALA A 47 6.68 -13.26 7.35
CA ALA A 47 7.66 -12.73 8.30
C ALA A 47 7.57 -11.20 8.40
N ALA A 48 7.40 -10.50 7.27
CA ALA A 48 7.22 -9.05 7.25
C ALA A 48 5.92 -8.62 7.96
N ALA A 49 4.80 -9.29 7.72
CA ALA A 49 3.53 -8.96 8.35
C ALA A 49 3.56 -9.18 9.86
N LEU A 50 4.03 -10.34 10.30
CA LEU A 50 4.13 -10.66 11.74
C LEU A 50 5.26 -9.89 12.43
N GLY A 51 6.25 -9.40 11.68
CA GLY A 51 7.34 -8.57 12.20
C GLY A 51 6.88 -7.22 12.75
N HIS A 52 5.65 -6.79 12.44
CA HIS A 52 5.05 -5.58 13.03
C HIS A 52 4.45 -5.85 14.42
N ALA A 53 4.20 -7.11 14.80
CA ALA A 53 3.52 -7.43 16.05
C ALA A 53 4.35 -7.01 17.28
N GLY A 54 3.69 -6.38 18.25
CA GLY A 54 4.34 -5.84 19.45
C GLY A 54 5.26 -4.63 19.19
N HIS A 55 5.19 -4.02 18.01
CA HIS A 55 6.01 -2.89 17.61
C HIS A 55 5.17 -1.66 17.25
N GLN A 56 5.82 -0.50 17.35
CA GLN A 56 5.30 0.76 16.84
C GLN A 56 5.46 0.80 15.31
N PHE A 57 4.37 0.96 14.60
CA PHE A 57 4.39 1.19 13.17
C PHE A 57 4.82 2.64 12.90
N GLU A 58 6.08 2.83 12.53
CA GLU A 58 6.67 4.16 12.39
C GLU A 58 6.11 4.91 11.15
N LEU A 59 5.44 6.04 11.42
CA LEU A 59 5.06 7.02 10.42
C LEU A 59 5.63 8.38 10.83
N ASP A 60 6.45 8.98 9.96
CA ASP A 60 7.02 10.31 10.15
C ASP A 60 6.01 11.42 9.79
N GLN A 61 4.83 11.35 10.41
CA GLN A 61 3.74 12.31 10.25
C GLN A 61 3.68 13.27 11.45
N PRO A 62 3.30 14.54 11.26
CA PRO A 62 3.33 15.54 12.33
C PRO A 62 2.23 15.33 13.36
N GLY A 63 2.39 16.00 14.51
CA GLY A 63 1.34 16.11 15.53
C GLY A 63 1.12 14.86 16.38
N ARG A 64 2.09 13.93 16.43
CA ARG A 64 1.99 12.73 17.29
C ARG A 64 1.87 13.13 18.77
N ILE A 65 0.79 12.71 19.40
CA ILE A 65 0.50 12.90 20.83
C ILE A 65 0.53 11.60 21.63
N GLY A 66 0.63 10.45 20.96
CA GLY A 66 0.71 9.15 21.62
C GLY A 66 0.76 7.99 20.64
N TRP A 67 0.50 6.81 21.18
CA TRP A 67 0.48 5.53 20.48
C TRP A 67 -0.80 4.77 20.85
N LEU A 68 -1.35 4.03 19.90
CA LEU A 68 -2.57 3.23 20.11
C LEU A 68 -2.43 1.88 19.41
N ALA A 69 -2.60 0.81 20.18
CA ALA A 69 -2.87 -0.53 19.67
C ALA A 69 -4.36 -0.85 19.88
N SER A 70 -5.10 -1.05 18.78
CA SER A 70 -6.54 -1.33 18.82
C SER A 70 -6.95 -2.58 18.04
N GLU A 71 -6.03 -3.19 17.30
CA GLU A 71 -6.31 -4.33 16.43
C GLU A 71 -6.45 -5.62 17.24
N HIS A 72 -7.42 -6.45 16.87
CA HIS A 72 -7.66 -7.75 17.49
C HIS A 72 -7.78 -8.81 16.40
N SER A 73 -6.91 -9.82 16.44
CA SER A 73 -6.94 -10.90 15.46
C SER A 73 -8.12 -11.84 15.70
N PRO A 74 -8.93 -12.15 14.66
CA PRO A 74 -9.97 -13.19 14.76
C PRO A 74 -9.41 -14.59 15.09
N TYR A 75 -8.13 -14.84 14.82
CA TYR A 75 -7.44 -16.09 15.17
C TYR A 75 -6.81 -16.11 16.57
N GLY A 76 -7.00 -15.07 17.39
CA GLY A 76 -6.42 -15.00 18.74
C GLY A 76 -4.91 -14.73 18.80
N ILE A 77 -4.30 -14.26 17.70
CA ILE A 77 -2.91 -13.83 17.66
C ILE A 77 -2.78 -12.46 18.36
N PRO A 78 -1.87 -12.30 19.35
CA PRO A 78 -1.61 -10.98 19.93
C PRO A 78 -0.86 -10.13 18.90
N LEU A 79 -1.57 -9.20 18.25
CA LEU A 79 -0.98 -8.30 17.27
C LEU A 79 -0.24 -7.16 17.95
N GLU A 80 -0.91 -6.44 18.86
CA GLU A 80 -0.29 -5.38 19.68
C GLU A 80 0.50 -4.35 18.84
N VAL A 81 0.11 -4.13 17.58
CA VAL A 81 0.74 -3.13 16.70
C VAL A 81 0.25 -1.75 17.14
N GLU A 82 1.19 -0.86 17.44
CA GLU A 82 0.88 0.51 17.86
C GLU A 82 1.02 1.49 16.69
N TYR A 83 -0.01 2.29 16.44
CA TYR A 83 0.02 3.36 15.45
C TYR A 83 0.10 4.74 16.12
N PRO A 84 0.75 5.74 15.50
CA PRO A 84 0.86 7.06 16.10
C PRO A 84 -0.51 7.75 16.12
N VAL A 85 -0.94 8.15 17.32
CA VAL A 85 -2.11 9.02 17.49
C VAL A 85 -1.66 10.45 17.22
N CYS A 86 -2.25 11.08 16.20
CA CYS A 86 -1.91 12.44 15.79
C CYS A 86 -3.06 13.41 16.02
N GLU A 87 -2.73 14.66 16.36
CA GLU A 87 -3.68 15.77 16.37
C GLU A 87 -4.29 15.95 14.96
N PRO A 88 -5.62 15.88 14.80
CA PRO A 88 -6.24 15.97 13.49
C PRO A 88 -5.88 17.24 12.73
N GLN A 89 -5.80 18.38 13.42
CA GLN A 89 -5.46 19.66 12.80
C GLN A 89 -4.01 19.66 12.25
N ALA A 90 -3.07 19.00 12.93
CA ALA A 90 -1.69 18.92 12.46
C ALA A 90 -1.58 18.13 11.14
N LEU A 91 -2.38 17.07 10.96
CA LEU A 91 -2.44 16.32 9.71
C LEU A 91 -3.09 17.14 8.58
N ILE A 92 -4.14 17.92 8.89
CA ILE A 92 -4.79 18.82 7.94
C ILE A 92 -3.80 19.88 7.45
N ASP A 93 -3.08 20.53 8.37
CA ASP A 93 -2.11 21.58 8.05
C ASP A 93 -0.96 21.03 7.20
N ALA A 94 -0.48 19.82 7.53
CA ALA A 94 0.53 19.12 6.75
C ALA A 94 0.05 18.79 5.32
N ALA A 95 -1.19 18.32 5.17
CA ALA A 95 -1.78 18.05 3.87
C ALA A 95 -1.93 19.33 3.03
N LEU A 96 -2.37 20.44 3.63
CA LEU A 96 -2.46 21.74 2.96
C LEU A 96 -1.08 22.25 2.53
N ALA A 97 -0.06 22.08 3.37
CA ALA A 97 1.32 22.46 3.04
C ALA A 97 1.92 21.61 1.92
N ALA A 98 1.60 20.32 1.85
CA ALA A 98 2.08 19.42 0.78
C ALA A 98 1.36 19.64 -0.57
N MET A 99 0.15 20.20 -0.54
CA MET A 99 -0.73 20.31 -1.71
C MET A 99 -0.13 21.08 -2.91
N PRO A 100 0.57 22.23 -2.75
CA PRO A 100 1.11 22.97 -3.88
C PRO A 100 2.14 22.17 -4.69
N ALA A 101 3.02 21.42 -4.01
CA ALA A 101 4.00 20.57 -4.69
C ALA A 101 3.31 19.43 -5.45
N TRP A 102 2.29 18.81 -4.83
CA TRP A 102 1.47 17.79 -5.48
C TRP A 102 0.71 18.30 -6.71
N GLN A 103 0.16 19.52 -6.64
CA GLN A 103 -0.52 20.16 -7.76
C GLN A 103 0.43 20.45 -8.92
N LYS A 104 1.65 20.94 -8.61
CA LYS A 104 2.70 21.28 -9.59
C LYS A 104 3.16 20.09 -10.44
N LEU A 105 2.98 18.84 -9.97
CA LEU A 105 3.27 17.63 -10.74
C LEU A 105 2.39 17.45 -11.98
N GLY A 106 1.24 18.13 -12.04
CA GLY A 106 0.28 17.99 -13.14
C GLY A 106 -0.33 16.59 -13.21
N VAL A 107 -1.12 16.34 -14.26
CA VAL A 107 -1.83 15.06 -14.42
C VAL A 107 -0.87 13.89 -14.61
N GLU A 108 0.13 14.02 -15.50
CA GLU A 108 1.08 12.94 -15.76
C GLU A 108 1.88 12.55 -14.52
N GLY A 109 2.36 13.54 -13.75
CA GLY A 109 3.14 13.27 -12.55
C GLY A 109 2.32 12.54 -11.49
N ARG A 110 1.09 12.99 -11.24
CA ARG A 110 0.18 12.33 -10.30
C ARG A 110 -0.18 10.91 -10.75
N THR A 111 -0.50 10.72 -12.03
CA THR A 111 -0.78 9.38 -12.59
C THR A 111 0.42 8.45 -12.44
N GLY A 112 1.63 8.91 -12.77
CA GLY A 112 2.85 8.11 -12.63
C GLY A 112 3.13 7.70 -11.18
N ILE A 113 2.93 8.60 -10.21
CA ILE A 113 3.11 8.29 -8.79
C ILE A 113 2.08 7.27 -8.31
N CYS A 114 0.80 7.41 -8.68
CA CYS A 114 -0.23 6.43 -8.32
C CYS A 114 0.08 5.04 -8.91
N LEU A 115 0.50 4.96 -10.17
CA LEU A 115 0.88 3.68 -10.81
C LEU A 115 2.11 3.05 -10.14
N GLU A 116 3.09 3.86 -9.74
CA GLU A 116 4.23 3.38 -8.96
C GLU A 116 3.82 2.86 -7.59
N ALA A 117 2.91 3.55 -6.89
CA ALA A 117 2.38 3.09 -5.61
C ALA A 117 1.67 1.73 -5.76
N LEU A 118 0.82 1.57 -6.78
CA LEU A 118 0.16 0.29 -7.09
C LEU A 118 1.17 -0.82 -7.40
N SER A 119 2.21 -0.53 -8.18
CA SER A 119 3.28 -1.49 -8.47
C SER A 119 4.01 -1.95 -7.20
N ARG A 120 4.27 -1.04 -6.25
CA ARG A 120 4.90 -1.40 -4.97
C ARG A 120 3.97 -2.18 -4.05
N ILE A 121 2.69 -1.81 -4.00
CA ILE A 121 1.66 -2.55 -3.26
C ILE A 121 1.60 -4.00 -3.76
N ASN A 122 1.55 -4.21 -5.09
CA ASN A 122 1.55 -5.56 -5.66
C ASN A 122 2.81 -6.36 -5.31
N LYS A 123 3.99 -5.73 -5.28
CA LYS A 123 5.22 -6.42 -4.84
C LYS A 123 5.17 -6.85 -3.37
N ARG A 124 4.36 -6.21 -2.54
CA ARG A 124 4.15 -6.56 -1.12
C ARG A 124 2.86 -7.35 -0.90
N SER A 125 2.28 -7.95 -1.95
CA SER A 125 1.01 -8.67 -1.86
C SER A 125 0.97 -9.73 -0.77
N PHE A 126 2.05 -10.49 -0.52
CA PHE A 126 2.06 -11.49 0.54
C PHE A 126 2.07 -10.86 1.95
N GLU A 127 2.84 -9.80 2.18
CA GLU A 127 2.81 -9.06 3.45
C GLU A 127 1.41 -8.52 3.73
N ILE A 128 0.80 -7.89 2.73
CA ILE A 128 -0.57 -7.35 2.85
C ILE A 128 -1.59 -8.48 3.04
N ALA A 129 -1.45 -9.61 2.33
CA ALA A 129 -2.36 -10.75 2.47
C ALA A 129 -2.31 -11.35 3.87
N HIS A 130 -1.12 -11.52 4.45
CA HIS A 130 -0.98 -12.01 5.83
C HIS A 130 -1.49 -10.99 6.85
N ALA A 131 -1.24 -9.69 6.67
CA ALA A 131 -1.81 -8.64 7.50
C ALA A 131 -3.35 -8.62 7.46
N VAL A 132 -3.94 -8.75 6.26
CA VAL A 132 -5.40 -8.87 6.09
C VAL A 132 -5.91 -10.13 6.75
N MET A 133 -5.28 -11.28 6.53
CA MET A 133 -5.67 -12.55 7.16
C MET A 133 -5.77 -12.39 8.68
N VAL A 134 -4.72 -11.90 9.34
CA VAL A 134 -4.68 -11.83 10.80
C VAL A 134 -5.53 -10.71 11.39
N THR A 135 -5.99 -9.73 10.60
CA THR A 135 -6.87 -8.65 11.08
C THR A 135 -8.35 -8.90 10.76
N THR A 136 -8.66 -9.52 9.62
CA THR A 136 -10.04 -9.72 9.13
C THR A 136 -10.53 -11.15 9.24
N GLY A 137 -9.64 -12.14 9.40
CA GLY A 137 -10.00 -13.56 9.45
C GLY A 137 -10.28 -14.19 8.08
N GLN A 138 -9.85 -13.55 6.99
CA GLN A 138 -9.92 -14.12 5.64
C GLN A 138 -8.83 -15.20 5.48
N GLY A 139 -9.19 -16.34 4.89
CA GLY A 139 -8.28 -17.46 4.63
C GLY A 139 -8.55 -18.13 3.30
#